data_AF-A0A352WIY3-F1
#
_entry.id   AF-A0A352WIY3-F1
#
_cell.length_a   1.000
_cell.length_b   1.000
_cell.length_c   1.000
_cell.angle_alpha   90.00
_cell.angle_beta   90.00
_cell.angle_gamma   90.00
#
_symmetry.space_group_name_H-M   'P 1'
#
loop_
_entity.id
_entity.type
_entity.pdbx_description
1 polymer ?
#
loop_
_entity_poly.entity_id
_entity_poly.type
_entity_poly.pdbx_seq_one_letter_code
_entity_poly.pdbx_strand_id
1 'polypeptide(L)'
;KSGMFWQVVDRADAEGNYLETSGTALIACAILKGVRLGYLPKKYEKIGLDAFNGIVDKYLTIDDDGNLNLGGICLVAGLGGPTKRDGSLEYYFSEPVVSNEAKGVAPFLLAYTEVLRRGQ
;
A
#
# COMPACT_ATOMS: atom_id res chain seq x y z
N LYS A 1 6.26 10.90 -10.24
CA LYS A 1 6.11 9.47 -9.88
C LYS A 1 4.99 9.37 -8.84
N SER A 2 4.18 8.31 -8.86
CA SER A 2 2.97 8.18 -8.02
C SER A 2 3.23 8.12 -6.50
N GLY A 3 4.46 7.85 -6.06
CA GLY A 3 4.80 7.64 -4.64
C GLY A 3 4.45 6.25 -4.10
N MET A 4 3.54 5.53 -4.78
CA MET A 4 3.17 4.16 -4.45
C MET A 4 4.22 3.12 -4.84
N PHE A 5 4.11 1.94 -4.21
CA PHE A 5 4.94 0.76 -4.47
C PHE A 5 4.14 -0.31 -5.23
N TRP A 6 4.87 -1.14 -5.97
CA TRP A 6 4.33 -2.22 -6.78
C TRP A 6 4.05 -3.48 -5.94
N GLN A 7 3.07 -4.29 -6.36
CA GLN A 7 2.79 -5.61 -5.76
C GLN A 7 4.05 -6.47 -5.66
N VAL A 8 4.81 -6.56 -6.76
CA VAL A 8 6.18 -7.08 -6.74
C VAL A 8 7.14 -5.90 -6.86
N VAL A 9 7.78 -5.56 -5.72
CA VAL A 9 8.44 -4.26 -5.49
C VAL A 9 9.58 -3.97 -6.47
N ASP A 10 10.36 -4.98 -6.86
CA ASP A 10 11.56 -4.86 -7.68
C ASP A 10 11.32 -5.22 -9.17
N ARG A 11 10.06 -5.29 -9.59
CA ARG A 11 9.64 -5.64 -10.96
C ARG A 11 8.66 -4.62 -11.54
N ALA A 12 8.96 -3.34 -11.36
CA ALA A 12 8.14 -2.22 -11.84
C ALA A 12 7.89 -2.22 -13.37
N ASP A 13 8.78 -2.86 -14.11
CA ASP A 13 8.79 -3.01 -15.56
C ASP A 13 8.09 -4.29 -16.05
N ALA A 14 7.72 -5.20 -15.15
CA ALA A 14 7.01 -6.42 -15.52
C ALA A 14 5.57 -6.11 -15.94
N GLU A 15 5.19 -6.60 -17.12
CA GLU A 15 3.82 -6.50 -17.62
C GLU A 15 2.85 -7.19 -16.65
N GLY A 16 1.73 -6.52 -16.35
CA GLY A 16 0.72 -7.01 -15.41
C GLY A 16 0.97 -6.65 -13.94
N ASN A 17 2.15 -6.11 -13.58
CA ASN A 17 2.36 -5.57 -12.24
C ASN A 17 1.49 -4.33 -12.01
N TYR A 18 1.18 -4.03 -10.75
CA TYR A 18 0.29 -2.93 -10.38
C TYR A 18 0.73 -2.27 -9.08
N LEU A 19 0.38 -0.99 -8.93
CA LEU A 19 0.59 -0.26 -7.68
C LEU A 19 -0.38 -0.79 -6.63
N GLU A 20 0.14 -1.26 -5.51
CA GLU A 20 -0.64 -1.99 -4.51
C GLU A 20 -0.78 -1.17 -3.21
N THR A 21 -2.01 -1.12 -2.69
CA THR A 21 -2.40 -0.22 -1.61
C THR A 21 -1.93 -0.67 -0.23
N SER A 22 -2.09 -1.95 0.13
CA SER A 22 -1.80 -2.41 1.50
C SER A 22 -0.32 -2.33 1.86
N GLY A 23 0.56 -2.79 0.97
CA GLY A 23 2.00 -2.71 1.06
C GLY A 23 2.49 -1.27 1.03
N THR A 24 1.95 -0.43 0.12
CA THR A 24 2.28 1.01 0.11
C THR A 24 1.92 1.67 1.44
N ALA A 25 0.75 1.35 2.01
CA ALA A 25 0.30 1.91 3.28
C ALA A 25 1.18 1.46 4.45
N LEU A 26 1.60 0.19 4.49
CA LEU A 26 2.56 -0.31 5.48
C LEU A 26 3.91 0.39 5.37
N ILE A 27 4.41 0.60 4.15
CA ILE A 27 5.67 1.34 3.90
C ILE A 27 5.53 2.79 4.37
N ALA A 28 4.44 3.47 4.01
CA ALA A 28 4.15 4.83 4.46
C ALA A 28 4.13 4.92 5.99
N CYS A 29 3.38 4.03 6.64
CA CYS A 29 3.29 3.94 8.11
C CYS A 29 4.67 3.73 8.75
N ALA A 30 5.44 2.75 8.26
CA ALA A 30 6.76 2.42 8.81
C ALA A 30 7.74 3.59 8.68
N ILE A 31 7.77 4.27 7.52
CA ILE A 31 8.63 5.42 7.28
C ILE A 31 8.24 6.58 8.19
N LEU A 32 6.96 6.97 8.20
CA LEU A 32 6.48 8.11 8.99
C LEU A 32 6.68 7.87 10.49
N LYS A 33 6.35 6.67 10.96
CA LYS A 33 6.57 6.27 12.35
C LYS A 33 8.06 6.24 12.69
N GLY A 34 8.89 5.69 11.79
CA GLY A 34 10.34 5.65 11.96
C GLY A 34 10.95 7.04 12.07
N VAL A 35 10.47 8.00 11.26
CA VAL A 35 10.90 9.40 11.38
C VAL A 35 10.44 10.02 12.69
N ARG A 36 9.16 9.86 13.07
CA ARG A 36 8.61 10.42 14.32
C ARG A 36 9.35 9.89 15.56
N LEU A 37 9.70 8.61 15.56
CA LEU A 37 10.43 7.97 16.67
C LEU A 37 11.96 8.17 16.61
N GLY A 38 12.47 8.88 15.60
CA GLY A 38 13.90 9.15 15.45
C GLY A 38 14.73 7.95 14.95
N TYR A 39 14.10 6.88 14.48
CA TYR A 39 14.79 5.73 13.88
C TYR A 39 15.25 6.00 12.45
N LEU A 40 14.54 6.90 11.75
CA LEU A 40 14.90 7.34 10.40
C LEU A 40 15.18 8.85 10.37
N PRO A 41 16.18 9.29 9.60
CA PRO A 41 16.42 10.71 9.38
C PRO A 41 15.20 11.43 8.79
N LYS A 42 14.95 12.68 9.18
CA LYS A 42 13.80 13.51 8.75
C LYS A 42 13.62 13.58 7.22
N LYS A 43 14.70 13.47 6.44
CA LYS A 43 14.65 13.46 4.97
C LYS A 43 13.74 12.35 4.39
N TYR A 44 13.52 11.27 5.12
CA TYR A 44 12.63 10.17 4.68
C TYR A 44 11.15 10.50 4.83
N GLU A 45 10.78 11.53 5.60
CA GLU A 45 9.37 11.89 5.82
C GLU A 45 8.63 12.13 4.50
N LYS A 46 9.29 12.81 3.55
CA LYS A 46 8.71 13.08 2.24
C LYS A 46 8.34 11.80 1.51
N ILE A 47 9.14 10.74 1.62
CA ILE A 47 8.86 9.46 0.96
C ILE A 47 7.61 8.81 1.55
N GLY A 48 7.48 8.80 2.89
CA GLY A 48 6.29 8.27 3.55
C GLY A 48 5.02 9.05 3.20
N LEU A 49 5.13 10.38 3.06
CA LEU A 49 4.01 11.23 2.63
C LEU A 49 3.63 11.03 1.17
N ASP A 50 4.60 10.98 0.28
CA ASP A 50 4.36 10.74 -1.14
C ASP A 50 3.69 9.37 -1.33
N ALA A 51 4.07 8.35 -0.55
CA ALA A 51 3.42 7.04 -0.56
C ALA A 51 1.96 7.08 -0.06
N PHE A 52 1.69 7.77 1.06
CA PHE A 52 0.33 7.94 1.56
C PHE A 52 -0.56 8.72 0.58
N ASN A 53 -0.08 9.87 0.09
CA ASN A 53 -0.81 10.70 -0.86
C ASN A 53 -1.02 9.98 -2.19
N GLY A 54 -0.06 9.17 -2.63
CA GLY A 54 -0.21 8.33 -3.81
C GLY A 54 -1.39 7.36 -3.73
N ILE A 55 -1.64 6.78 -2.55
CA ILE A 55 -2.84 5.95 -2.30
C ILE A 55 -4.10 6.81 -2.40
N VAL A 56 -4.11 7.97 -1.74
CA VAL A 56 -5.26 8.90 -1.75
C VAL A 56 -5.63 9.28 -3.17
N ASP A 57 -4.64 9.75 -3.94
CA ASP A 57 -4.83 10.25 -5.31
C ASP A 57 -5.29 9.16 -6.28
N LYS A 58 -4.88 7.90 -6.07
CA LYS A 58 -5.14 6.81 -7.01
C LYS A 58 -6.34 5.94 -6.64
N TYR A 59 -6.57 5.69 -5.36
CA TYR A 59 -7.44 4.61 -4.89
C TYR A 59 -8.43 5.00 -3.78
N LEU A 60 -8.37 6.21 -3.23
CA LEU A 60 -9.38 6.69 -2.29
C LEU A 60 -10.46 7.46 -3.05
N THR A 61 -11.64 6.86 -3.21
CA THR A 61 -12.74 7.44 -3.97
C THR A 61 -13.98 7.60 -3.10
N ILE A 62 -14.93 8.40 -3.58
CA ILE A 62 -16.28 8.50 -3.03
C ILE A 62 -17.23 7.89 -4.06
N ASP A 63 -18.10 6.98 -3.64
CA ASP A 63 -19.13 6.41 -4.52
C ASP A 63 -20.36 7.32 -4.67
N ASP A 64 -21.31 6.91 -5.52
CA ASP A 64 -22.51 7.70 -5.82
C ASP A 64 -23.42 7.92 -4.60
N ASP A 65 -23.30 7.07 -3.58
CA ASP A 65 -24.02 7.17 -2.31
C ASP A 65 -23.27 8.04 -1.27
N GLY A 66 -22.11 8.58 -1.63
CA GLY A 66 -21.29 9.42 -0.76
C GLY A 66 -20.39 8.64 0.22
N ASN A 67 -20.25 7.32 0.05
CA ASN A 67 -19.39 6.50 0.91
C ASN A 67 -17.95 6.51 0.43
N LEU A 68 -17.03 6.48 1.39
CA LEU A 68 -15.60 6.34 1.12
C LEU A 68 -15.27 4.90 0.69
N ASN A 69 -14.46 4.76 -0.36
CA ASN A 69 -14.00 3.48 -0.87
C ASN A 69 -12.48 3.51 -1.07
N LEU A 70 -11.79 2.47 -0.59
CA LEU A 70 -10.34 2.30 -0.75
C LEU A 70 -10.05 1.08 -1.64
N GLY A 71 -9.57 1.33 -2.86
CA GLY A 71 -9.24 0.27 -3.83
C GLY A 71 -7.76 -0.14 -3.86
N GLY A 72 -7.42 -1.00 -4.83
CA GLY A 72 -6.03 -1.36 -5.13
C GLY A 72 -5.38 -2.35 -4.16
N ILE A 73 -6.19 -3.13 -3.43
CA ILE A 73 -5.72 -4.01 -2.35
C ILE A 73 -5.59 -5.44 -2.86
N CYS A 74 -4.43 -6.07 -2.69
CA CYS A 74 -4.29 -7.51 -2.89
C CYS A 74 -5.11 -8.27 -1.83
N LEU A 75 -6.11 -9.05 -2.25
CA LEU A 75 -7.00 -9.77 -1.32
C LEU A 75 -6.22 -10.77 -0.44
N VAL A 76 -5.34 -11.54 -1.08
CA VAL A 76 -4.53 -12.57 -0.44
C VAL A 76 -3.34 -12.90 -1.35
N ALA A 77 -2.23 -13.32 -0.76
CA ALA A 77 -1.15 -14.01 -1.45
C ALA A 77 -0.46 -14.97 -0.46
N GLY A 78 0.18 -16.02 -0.97
CA GLY A 78 0.96 -16.95 -0.16
C GLY A 78 1.58 -18.07 -1.01
N LEU A 79 2.26 -19.01 -0.36
CA LEU A 79 3.02 -20.05 -1.07
C LEU A 79 2.50 -21.46 -0.72
N GLY A 80 2.71 -22.39 -1.64
CA GLY A 80 2.33 -23.80 -1.49
C GLY A 80 0.82 -24.01 -1.30
N GLY A 81 0.48 -24.97 -0.44
CA GLY A 81 -0.90 -25.39 -0.20
C GLY A 81 -1.45 -26.35 -1.26
N PRO A 82 -2.73 -26.76 -1.15
CA PRO A 82 -3.35 -27.71 -2.08
C PRO A 82 -3.30 -27.28 -3.55
N THR A 83 -3.34 -25.96 -3.80
CA THR A 83 -3.27 -25.35 -5.13
C THR A 83 -1.84 -25.10 -5.62
N LYS A 84 -0.80 -25.44 -4.82
CA LYS A 84 0.62 -25.34 -5.18
C LYS A 84 1.05 -23.96 -5.69
N ARG A 85 0.68 -22.91 -4.95
CA ARG A 85 1.09 -21.52 -5.26
C ARG A 85 2.62 -21.42 -5.30
N ASP A 86 3.16 -21.05 -6.46
CA ASP A 86 4.57 -21.24 -6.79
C ASP A 86 5.45 -19.99 -6.56
N GLY A 87 4.85 -18.84 -6.29
CA GLY A 87 5.58 -17.58 -6.08
C GLY A 87 6.12 -16.96 -7.37
N SER A 88 5.64 -17.41 -8.53
CA SER A 88 5.91 -16.77 -9.82
C SER A 88 5.30 -15.35 -9.89
N LEU A 89 5.77 -14.54 -10.84
CA LEU A 89 5.19 -13.21 -11.06
C LEU A 89 3.73 -13.34 -11.50
N GLU A 90 3.46 -14.27 -12.39
CA GLU A 90 2.14 -14.62 -12.89
C GLU A 90 1.20 -14.98 -11.73
N TYR A 91 1.69 -15.77 -10.76
CA TYR A 91 0.95 -16.06 -9.54
C TYR A 91 0.62 -14.78 -8.75
N TYR A 92 1.60 -13.94 -8.43
CA TYR A 92 1.37 -12.71 -7.66
C TYR A 92 0.45 -11.71 -8.37
N PHE A 93 0.44 -11.69 -9.70
CA PHE A 93 -0.43 -10.83 -10.51
C PHE A 93 -1.83 -11.41 -10.71
N SER A 94 -2.00 -12.73 -10.52
CA SER A 94 -3.29 -13.41 -10.63
C SER A 94 -4.21 -13.22 -9.42
N GLU A 95 -3.65 -12.84 -8.27
CA GLU A 95 -4.42 -12.68 -7.04
C GLU A 95 -5.41 -11.51 -7.15
N PRO A 96 -6.63 -11.63 -6.61
CA PRO A 96 -7.65 -10.60 -6.78
C PRO A 96 -7.25 -9.24 -6.18
N VAL A 97 -7.46 -8.18 -6.97
CA VAL A 97 -7.36 -6.80 -6.49
C VAL A 97 -8.75 -6.29 -6.14
N VAL A 98 -8.96 -5.93 -4.88
CA VAL A 98 -10.26 -5.61 -4.30
C VAL A 98 -10.27 -4.25 -3.61
N SER A 99 -11.46 -3.83 -3.16
CA SER A 99 -11.65 -2.60 -2.39
C SER A 99 -12.18 -2.90 -0.98
N ASN A 100 -11.94 -1.97 -0.05
CA ASN A 100 -12.41 -2.01 1.35
C ASN A 100 -12.03 -3.29 2.11
N GLU A 101 -10.94 -3.92 1.73
CA GLU A 101 -10.43 -5.11 2.40
C GLU A 101 -9.56 -4.72 3.62
N ALA A 102 -9.74 -5.45 4.73
CA ALA A 102 -9.17 -5.08 6.03
C ALA A 102 -7.64 -4.98 6.04
N LYS A 103 -6.93 -5.79 5.24
CA LYS A 103 -5.46 -5.77 5.11
C LYS A 103 -4.97 -4.52 4.41
N GLY A 104 -5.81 -3.82 3.65
CA GLY A 104 -5.50 -2.50 3.09
C GLY A 104 -6.00 -1.35 3.96
N VAL A 105 -7.25 -1.44 4.42
CA VAL A 105 -7.89 -0.37 5.23
C VAL A 105 -7.15 -0.14 6.54
N ALA A 106 -6.79 -1.20 7.28
CA ALA A 106 -6.14 -1.04 8.57
C ALA A 106 -4.75 -0.39 8.45
N PRO A 107 -3.84 -0.83 7.55
CA PRO A 107 -2.59 -0.12 7.31
C PRO A 107 -2.77 1.32 6.83
N PHE A 108 -3.77 1.61 6.00
CA PHE A 108 -4.03 2.98 5.54
C PHE A 108 -4.40 3.91 6.71
N LEU A 109 -5.28 3.44 7.61
CA LEU A 109 -5.63 4.18 8.82
C LEU A 109 -4.41 4.36 9.74
N LEU A 110 -3.59 3.32 9.92
CA LEU A 110 -2.35 3.41 10.70
C LEU A 110 -1.40 4.46 10.11
N ALA A 111 -1.20 4.46 8.78
CA ALA A 111 -0.40 5.46 8.10
C ALA A 111 -0.96 6.87 8.30
N TYR A 112 -2.29 7.05 8.21
CA TYR A 112 -2.93 8.33 8.46
C TYR A 112 -2.70 8.84 9.89
N THR A 113 -2.73 7.97 10.89
CA THR A 113 -2.39 8.39 12.26
C THR A 113 -0.96 8.92 12.37
N GLU A 114 -0.01 8.35 11.63
CA GLU A 114 1.37 8.83 11.61
C GLU A 114 1.50 10.13 10.79
N VAL A 115 0.71 10.32 9.73
CA VAL A 115 0.60 11.61 9.00
C VAL A 115 0.15 12.73 9.94
N LEU A 116 -0.84 12.49 10.80
CA LEU A 116 -1.36 13.47 11.77
C LEU A 116 -0.37 13.81 12.88
N ARG A 117 0.53 12.87 13.21
CA ARG A 117 1.51 13.02 14.31
C ARG A 117 2.87 13.53 13.85
N ARG A 118 3.02 13.91 12.58
CA ARG A 118 4.27 14.49 12.08
C ARG A 118 4.61 15.77 12.83
N GLY A 119 5.85 15.88 13.28
CA GLY A 119 6.35 17.06 14.00
C GLY A 119 6.03 17.06 15.51
N GLN A 120 5.46 15.97 16.03
CA GLN A 120 5.40 15.68 17.47
C GLN A 120 6.63 14.92 17.93
#